data_AF-A0A3B5RCQ6-F1
#
_entry.id   AF-A0A3B5RCQ6-F1
#
_cell.length_a   1.000
_cell.length_b   1.000
_cell.length_c   1.000
_cell.angle_alpha   90.00
_cell.angle_beta   90.00
_cell.angle_gamma   90.00
#
_symmetry.space_group_name_H-M   'P 1'
#
loop_
_entity.id
_entity.type
_entity.pdbx_description
1 polymer ?
#
loop_
_entity_poly.entity_id
_entity_poly.type
_entity_poly.pdbx_seq_one_letter_code
_entity_poly.pdbx_strand_id
1 'polypeptide(L)'
;MFCIFTAHHATWGWTYHYSNNTMTWYMARKWCQEHFTDMVVIQNQTENDYIVSILPNRTNSPYYWIGLTKEHINETWKWVGNNSTWVGEHSWAENEPNNNHITAFCVEIYINSGQNRGKWNDENCAKNKSPVCYKAQCNDSSCVKGSCWETLNSTACLCTDGYEGDKCQTVVDCPPLSQPENGDLKCTQGGWEFNTTCSFKCDPEFNIIPRYYIIAYVFNLFAPPAVQCPPLPQPSNGNYSCSKEGQIFNSTCHFKCHLGFFMIGSSAVTCAANGHWTGPRPVCTSNYISAISMNDRQ
;
A
#
# COMPACT_ATOMS: atom_id res chain seq x y z
N MET A 1 -29.81 13.54 -10.23
CA MET A 1 -29.50 12.22 -10.81
C MET A 1 -28.33 11.66 -10.02
N PHE A 2 -28.55 10.68 -9.15
CA PHE A 2 -27.48 10.13 -8.30
C PHE A 2 -26.68 9.09 -9.10
N CYS A 3 -25.38 9.30 -9.27
CA CYS A 3 -24.49 8.24 -9.73
C CYS A 3 -24.25 7.28 -8.57
N ILE A 4 -25.00 6.18 -8.56
CA ILE A 4 -24.72 5.03 -7.70
C ILE A 4 -23.50 4.33 -8.29
N PHE A 5 -22.31 4.66 -7.78
CA PHE A 5 -21.14 3.82 -7.99
C PHE A 5 -21.35 2.52 -7.22
N THR A 6 -21.63 1.44 -7.93
CA THR A 6 -21.56 0.10 -7.38
C THR A 6 -20.11 -0.19 -7.03
N ALA A 7 -19.84 -0.52 -5.77
CA ALA A 7 -18.52 -0.92 -5.33
C ALA A 7 -18.16 -2.27 -5.99
N HIS A 8 -17.42 -2.23 -7.10
CA HIS A 8 -16.79 -3.41 -7.65
C HIS A 8 -15.64 -3.83 -6.74
N HIS A 9 -15.59 -5.14 -6.45
CA HIS A 9 -14.70 -5.70 -5.46
C HIS A 9 -13.23 -5.44 -5.81
N ALA A 10 -12.45 -5.03 -4.81
CA ALA A 10 -11.03 -4.77 -4.95
C ALA A 10 -10.23 -6.03 -5.32
N THR A 11 -9.10 -5.81 -5.96
CA THR A 11 -8.33 -6.77 -6.75
C THR A 11 -6.80 -6.52 -6.45
N TRP A 12 -5.95 -7.60 -6.30
CA TRP A 12 -4.47 -7.78 -5.94
C TRP A 12 -3.40 -8.24 -7.04
N GLY A 13 -2.43 -7.42 -7.48
CA GLY A 13 -1.91 -7.27 -8.87
C GLY A 13 -1.51 -8.44 -9.76
N TRP A 14 -1.13 -9.55 -9.16
CA TRP A 14 -0.10 -10.41 -9.72
C TRP A 14 -0.80 -11.57 -10.45
N THR A 15 -0.25 -12.04 -11.57
CA THR A 15 -0.70 -13.36 -12.08
C THR A 15 0.15 -14.44 -11.44
N TYR A 16 -0.49 -15.40 -10.78
CA TYR A 16 0.18 -16.48 -10.07
C TYR A 16 0.18 -17.74 -10.93
N HIS A 17 1.31 -18.44 -10.89
CA HIS A 17 1.57 -19.65 -11.67
C HIS A 17 2.23 -20.69 -10.77
N TYR A 18 2.11 -21.97 -11.10
CA TYR A 18 2.75 -23.04 -10.31
C TYR A 18 3.21 -24.17 -11.23
N SER A 19 4.18 -24.97 -10.75
CA SER A 19 4.62 -26.17 -11.46
C SER A 19 4.05 -27.45 -10.85
N ASN A 20 3.62 -28.37 -11.70
CA ASN A 20 3.30 -29.74 -11.28
C ASN A 20 4.58 -30.55 -10.95
N ASN A 21 5.74 -30.13 -11.44
CA ASN A 21 7.02 -30.74 -11.10
C ASN A 21 7.51 -30.22 -9.74
N THR A 22 8.11 -31.11 -8.95
CA THR A 22 8.68 -30.76 -7.64
C THR A 22 10.19 -30.58 -7.73
N MET A 23 10.74 -29.66 -6.94
CA MET A 23 12.15 -29.30 -6.94
C MET A 23 12.55 -28.64 -5.61
N THR A 24 13.85 -28.54 -5.34
CA THR A 24 14.38 -27.85 -4.15
C THR A 24 14.02 -26.37 -4.18
N TRP A 25 14.00 -25.68 -3.03
CA TRP A 25 13.56 -24.27 -2.97
C TRP A 25 14.42 -23.36 -3.87
N TYR A 26 15.73 -23.59 -3.94
CA TYR A 26 16.63 -22.84 -4.84
C TYR A 26 16.29 -23.05 -6.32
N MET A 27 16.03 -24.30 -6.73
CA MET A 27 15.63 -24.62 -8.10
C MET A 27 14.23 -24.09 -8.41
N ALA A 28 13.31 -24.10 -7.44
CA ALA A 28 11.99 -23.51 -7.52
C ALA A 28 12.07 -22.00 -7.81
N ARG A 29 12.96 -21.28 -7.10
CA ARG A 29 13.18 -19.85 -7.35
C ARG A 29 13.71 -19.61 -8.77
N LYS A 30 14.77 -20.33 -9.15
CA LYS A 30 15.38 -20.24 -10.47
C LYS A 30 14.36 -20.51 -11.59
N TRP A 31 13.53 -21.54 -11.44
CA TRP A 31 12.47 -21.86 -12.40
C TRP A 31 11.44 -20.73 -12.51
N CYS A 32 11.02 -20.12 -11.39
CA CYS A 32 10.13 -18.95 -11.40
C CYS A 32 10.76 -17.75 -12.11
N GLN A 33 12.05 -17.48 -11.89
CA GLN A 33 12.78 -16.38 -12.55
C GLN A 33 13.01 -16.64 -14.05
N GLU A 34 13.11 -17.90 -14.48
CA GLU A 34 13.28 -18.28 -15.89
C GLU A 34 11.96 -18.19 -16.70
N HIS A 35 10.80 -18.36 -16.05
CA HIS A 35 9.49 -18.46 -16.73
C HIS A 35 8.52 -17.31 -16.42
N PHE A 36 8.71 -16.61 -15.30
CA PHE A 36 7.84 -15.57 -14.78
C PHE A 36 8.68 -14.38 -14.26
N THR A 37 8.40 -13.83 -13.08
CA THR A 37 9.22 -12.77 -12.47
C THR A 37 10.09 -13.31 -11.33
N ASP A 38 9.48 -13.86 -10.28
CA ASP A 38 10.18 -14.60 -9.22
C ASP A 38 9.19 -15.52 -8.48
N MET A 39 9.64 -16.21 -7.42
CA MET A 39 8.78 -16.96 -6.52
C MET A 39 7.80 -16.02 -5.80
N VAL A 40 6.58 -16.50 -5.54
CA VAL A 40 5.47 -15.68 -5.03
C VAL A 40 5.84 -14.92 -3.76
N VAL A 41 5.53 -13.63 -3.78
CA VAL A 41 5.55 -12.76 -2.61
C VAL A 41 4.12 -12.58 -2.13
N ILE A 42 3.88 -12.71 -0.83
CA ILE A 42 2.57 -12.46 -0.22
C ILE A 42 2.69 -11.19 0.61
N GLN A 43 1.77 -10.25 0.42
CA GLN A 43 1.80 -8.90 1.00
C GLN A 43 0.73 -8.73 2.08
N ASN A 44 -0.30 -9.59 2.08
CA ASN A 44 -1.46 -9.53 2.96
C ASN A 44 -2.25 -10.86 2.99
N GLN A 45 -3.24 -10.97 3.88
CA GLN A 45 -4.04 -12.19 4.03
C GLN A 45 -4.96 -12.47 2.83
N THR A 46 -5.54 -11.46 2.18
CA THR A 46 -6.45 -11.66 1.04
C THR A 46 -5.71 -12.25 -0.17
N GLU A 47 -4.46 -11.85 -0.37
CA GLU A 47 -3.55 -12.43 -1.37
C GLU A 47 -3.19 -13.89 -1.03
N ASN A 48 -2.88 -14.19 0.24
CA ASN A 48 -2.67 -15.56 0.72
C ASN A 48 -3.88 -16.46 0.40
N ASP A 49 -5.08 -15.99 0.76
CA ASP A 49 -6.33 -16.73 0.58
C ASP A 49 -6.66 -16.94 -0.91
N TYR A 50 -6.36 -15.94 -1.76
CA TYR A 50 -6.50 -16.08 -3.21
C TYR A 50 -5.54 -17.14 -3.78
N ILE A 51 -4.25 -17.11 -3.41
CA ILE A 51 -3.27 -18.13 -3.81
C ILE A 51 -3.75 -19.53 -3.38
N VAL A 52 -4.27 -19.65 -2.15
CA VAL A 52 -4.82 -20.90 -1.61
C VAL A 52 -6.09 -21.36 -2.33
N SER A 53 -6.83 -20.46 -2.97
CA SER A 53 -8.03 -20.80 -3.77
C SER A 53 -7.71 -21.37 -5.16
N ILE A 54 -6.58 -20.96 -5.77
CA ILE A 54 -6.19 -21.37 -7.13
C ILE A 54 -5.24 -22.58 -7.17
N LEU A 55 -4.58 -22.90 -6.06
CA LEU A 55 -3.65 -24.03 -5.98
C LEU A 55 -4.41 -25.39 -5.84
N PRO A 56 -4.05 -26.42 -6.63
CA PRO A 56 -4.61 -27.76 -6.48
C PRO A 56 -4.43 -28.32 -5.07
N ASN A 57 -5.53 -28.79 -4.48
CA ASN A 57 -5.56 -29.41 -3.16
C ASN A 57 -4.66 -30.65 -3.07
N ARG A 58 -3.94 -30.80 -1.95
CA ARG A 58 -3.09 -31.95 -1.67
C ARG A 58 -3.34 -32.45 -0.26
N THR A 59 -3.55 -33.76 -0.11
CA THR A 59 -3.84 -34.38 1.19
C THR A 59 -2.62 -34.38 2.12
N ASN A 60 -1.42 -34.46 1.56
CA ASN A 60 -0.13 -34.53 2.25
C ASN A 60 0.95 -33.78 1.45
N SER A 61 2.14 -33.63 2.03
CA SER A 61 3.35 -33.16 1.33
C SER A 61 3.69 -34.09 0.15
N PRO A 62 4.30 -33.61 -0.96
CA PRO A 62 4.86 -32.28 -1.16
C PRO A 62 3.77 -31.21 -1.36
N TYR A 63 3.84 -30.11 -0.60
CA TYR A 63 3.01 -28.94 -0.86
C TYR A 63 3.73 -27.98 -1.83
N TYR A 64 3.70 -26.68 -1.55
CA TYR A 64 4.12 -25.63 -2.46
C TYR A 64 5.13 -24.68 -1.81
N TRP A 65 6.22 -24.35 -2.49
CA TRP A 65 7.21 -23.37 -2.05
C TRP A 65 6.72 -21.94 -2.30
N ILE A 66 6.93 -21.06 -1.31
CA ILE A 66 6.70 -19.62 -1.40
C ILE A 66 8.00 -18.82 -1.19
N GLY A 67 8.05 -17.58 -1.68
CA GLY A 67 9.25 -16.74 -1.74
C GLY A 67 9.72 -16.16 -0.41
N LEU A 68 9.38 -16.78 0.73
CA LEU A 68 9.79 -16.36 2.07
C LEU A 68 10.98 -17.19 2.53
N THR A 69 12.04 -16.53 2.99
CA THR A 69 13.29 -17.17 3.45
C THR A 69 14.03 -16.32 4.49
N LYS A 70 15.11 -16.84 5.09
CA LYS A 70 16.09 -16.12 5.92
C LYS A 70 17.46 -16.77 5.74
N GLU A 71 18.57 -16.07 5.97
CA GLU A 71 19.90 -16.66 5.76
C GLU A 71 20.41 -17.35 7.04
N HIS A 72 20.03 -16.81 8.21
CA HIS A 72 20.45 -17.31 9.51
C HIS A 72 19.29 -17.36 10.53
N ILE A 73 19.44 -18.18 11.56
CA ILE A 73 18.41 -18.39 12.60
C ILE A 73 18.00 -17.10 13.33
N ASN A 74 18.93 -16.17 13.52
CA ASN A 74 18.75 -14.89 14.21
C ASN A 74 18.22 -13.77 13.29
N GLU A 75 17.95 -14.04 12.01
CA GLU A 75 17.43 -13.04 11.08
C GLU A 75 15.91 -13.04 10.98
N THR A 76 15.36 -11.90 10.55
CA THR A 76 13.97 -11.78 10.14
C THR A 76 13.73 -12.47 8.80
N TRP A 77 12.55 -13.07 8.66
CA TRP A 77 12.07 -13.57 7.37
C TRP A 77 11.94 -12.43 6.35
N LYS A 78 12.38 -12.68 5.12
CA LYS A 78 12.41 -11.73 3.99
C LYS A 78 11.78 -12.35 2.75
N TRP A 79 11.01 -11.55 2.02
CA TRP A 79 10.44 -11.90 0.73
C TRP A 79 11.43 -11.65 -0.40
N VAL A 80 11.75 -12.68 -1.18
CA VAL A 80 12.86 -12.61 -2.13
C VAL A 80 12.60 -11.81 -3.39
N GLY A 81 11.33 -11.51 -3.71
CA GLY A 81 10.95 -10.70 -4.87
C GLY A 81 10.90 -9.20 -4.62
N ASN A 82 10.80 -8.73 -3.37
CA ASN A 82 10.69 -7.30 -3.05
C ASN A 82 11.41 -6.84 -1.76
N ASN A 83 12.18 -7.72 -1.10
CA ASN A 83 12.87 -7.49 0.17
C ASN A 83 11.99 -7.05 1.35
N SER A 84 10.66 -7.23 1.26
CA SER A 84 9.75 -6.98 2.38
C SER A 84 10.04 -7.91 3.55
N THR A 85 9.92 -7.39 4.77
CA THR A 85 9.97 -8.17 6.03
C THR A 85 8.58 -8.40 6.62
N TRP A 86 7.50 -8.19 5.85
CA TRP A 86 6.15 -8.48 6.30
C TRP A 86 5.98 -9.98 6.53
N VAL A 87 5.47 -10.35 7.70
CA VAL A 87 5.13 -11.73 8.05
C VAL A 87 3.72 -11.66 8.62
N GLY A 88 2.77 -12.35 8.00
CA GLY A 88 1.36 -12.22 8.37
C GLY A 88 1.08 -12.73 9.77
N GLU A 89 0.33 -11.94 10.55
CA GLU A 89 0.06 -12.12 11.99
C GLU A 89 -0.47 -13.53 12.33
N HIS A 90 -1.21 -14.14 11.40
CA HIS A 90 -1.82 -15.45 11.55
C HIS A 90 -1.45 -16.41 10.41
N SER A 91 -0.38 -16.15 9.67
CA SER A 91 -0.06 -16.93 8.46
C SER A 91 0.71 -18.23 8.74
N TRP A 92 1.41 -18.35 9.88
CA TRP A 92 2.04 -19.62 10.29
C TRP A 92 1.02 -20.65 10.79
N ALA A 93 1.38 -21.93 10.64
CA ALA A 93 0.65 -23.04 11.24
C ALA A 93 0.89 -23.10 12.76
N GLU A 94 0.07 -23.89 13.47
CA GLU A 94 0.24 -24.04 14.92
C GLU A 94 1.62 -24.64 15.25
N ASN A 95 2.36 -23.99 16.16
CA ASN A 95 3.76 -24.25 16.53
C ASN A 95 4.82 -23.84 15.49
N GLU A 96 4.45 -23.22 14.37
CA GLU A 96 5.40 -22.74 13.36
C GLU A 96 5.71 -21.23 13.50
N PRO A 97 6.91 -20.75 13.11
CA PRO A 97 8.03 -21.53 12.58
C PRO A 97 8.85 -22.20 13.70
N ASN A 98 8.93 -23.54 13.67
CA ASN A 98 9.51 -24.33 14.75
C ASN A 98 11.05 -24.37 14.71
N ASN A 99 11.69 -24.09 13.57
CA ASN A 99 13.15 -24.22 13.36
C ASN A 99 13.74 -25.58 13.82
N ASN A 100 12.96 -26.67 13.79
CA ASN A 100 13.37 -28.02 14.25
C ASN A 100 14.54 -28.61 13.44
N HIS A 101 14.94 -27.93 12.36
CA HIS A 101 16.21 -28.14 11.69
C HIS A 101 16.99 -26.83 11.65
N ILE A 102 18.27 -26.88 12.02
CA ILE A 102 19.22 -25.74 12.03
C ILE A 102 19.47 -25.17 10.59
N THR A 103 18.79 -25.73 9.59
CA THR A 103 18.83 -25.42 8.15
C THR A 103 17.44 -25.27 7.51
N ALA A 104 16.35 -25.26 8.29
CA ALA A 104 14.99 -25.03 7.80
C ALA A 104 14.73 -23.52 7.60
N PHE A 105 15.22 -22.98 6.48
CA PHE A 105 15.09 -21.56 6.16
C PHE A 105 14.22 -21.28 4.92
N CYS A 106 13.46 -22.27 4.46
CA CYS A 106 12.57 -22.16 3.30
C CYS A 106 11.13 -22.48 3.71
N VAL A 107 10.16 -21.75 3.15
CA VAL A 107 8.78 -21.80 3.62
C VAL A 107 7.87 -22.46 2.59
N GLU A 108 7.09 -23.45 3.02
CA GLU A 108 5.99 -24.02 2.24
C GLU A 108 4.63 -23.49 2.70
N ILE A 109 3.65 -23.48 1.80
CA ILE A 109 2.23 -23.19 2.09
C ILE A 109 1.39 -24.46 1.98
N TYR A 110 0.59 -24.73 3.01
CA TYR A 110 -0.27 -25.91 3.11
C TYR A 110 -1.56 -25.76 2.32
N ILE A 111 -1.81 -26.65 1.35
CA ILE A 111 -3.05 -26.69 0.54
C ILE A 111 -3.86 -27.96 0.85
N ASN A 112 -3.87 -28.37 2.13
CA ASN A 112 -4.69 -29.46 2.64
C ASN A 112 -6.13 -29.01 2.91
N SER A 113 -6.98 -29.93 3.39
CA SER A 113 -8.38 -29.68 3.76
C SER A 113 -8.59 -29.55 5.28
N GLY A 114 -7.51 -29.39 6.06
CA GLY A 114 -7.55 -29.32 7.52
C GLY A 114 -7.47 -27.89 8.06
N GLN A 115 -7.36 -27.77 9.39
CA GLN A 115 -7.24 -26.48 10.10
C GLN A 115 -6.01 -25.67 9.66
N ASN A 116 -4.97 -26.33 9.15
CA ASN A 116 -3.75 -25.70 8.65
C ASN A 116 -3.82 -25.30 7.15
N ARG A 117 -4.99 -25.33 6.50
CA ARG A 117 -5.12 -24.85 5.12
C ARG A 117 -4.74 -23.37 5.02
N GLY A 118 -3.88 -23.05 4.06
CA GLY A 118 -3.36 -21.71 3.80
C GLY A 118 -2.35 -21.21 4.81
N LYS A 119 -1.92 -22.07 5.75
CA LYS A 119 -0.87 -21.78 6.72
C LYS A 119 0.52 -22.12 6.17
N TRP A 120 1.53 -21.48 6.75
CA TRP A 120 2.93 -21.62 6.37
C TRP A 120 3.68 -22.52 7.36
N ASN A 121 4.74 -23.17 6.85
CA ASN A 121 5.63 -24.07 7.59
C ASN A 121 7.08 -23.86 7.13
N ASP A 122 8.02 -23.75 8.07
CA ASP A 122 9.45 -23.76 7.72
C ASP A 122 9.95 -25.20 7.52
N GLU A 123 10.82 -25.37 6.54
CA GLU A 123 11.22 -26.68 6.06
C GLU A 123 12.63 -26.63 5.48
N ASN A 124 13.28 -27.80 5.47
CA ASN A 124 14.57 -27.98 4.82
C ASN A 124 14.47 -27.68 3.30
N CYS A 125 15.20 -26.65 2.86
CA CYS A 125 15.27 -26.17 1.48
C CYS A 125 15.62 -27.24 0.43
N ALA A 126 16.25 -28.34 0.84
CA ALA A 126 16.60 -29.47 -0.03
C ALA A 126 15.42 -30.45 -0.32
N LYS A 127 14.25 -30.25 0.30
CA LYS A 127 13.04 -31.02 -0.03
C LYS A 127 12.49 -30.62 -1.39
N ASN A 128 11.95 -31.60 -2.13
CA ASN A 128 11.31 -31.33 -3.41
C ASN A 128 9.83 -30.96 -3.20
N LYS A 129 9.45 -29.73 -3.57
CA LYS A 129 8.06 -29.25 -3.57
C LYS A 129 7.77 -28.41 -4.82
N SER A 130 6.50 -28.09 -5.06
CA SER A 130 6.10 -27.35 -6.27
C SER A 130 6.34 -25.84 -6.10
N PRO A 131 7.05 -25.13 -7.00
CA PRO A 131 7.12 -23.68 -6.97
C PRO A 131 5.74 -23.04 -7.14
N VAL A 132 5.49 -21.93 -6.44
CA VAL A 132 4.48 -20.93 -6.79
C VAL A 132 5.22 -19.65 -7.17
N CYS A 133 4.93 -19.15 -8.37
CA CYS A 133 5.57 -18.01 -8.98
C CYS A 133 4.57 -16.89 -9.15
N TYR A 134 5.08 -15.67 -9.28
CA TYR A 134 4.30 -14.56 -9.80
C TYR A 134 4.90 -14.03 -11.10
N LYS A 135 4.05 -13.39 -11.90
CA LYS A 135 4.47 -12.54 -13.00
C LYS A 135 3.94 -11.13 -12.79
N ALA A 136 4.87 -10.19 -12.62
CA ALA A 136 4.64 -8.76 -12.60
C ALA A 136 4.03 -8.29 -13.93
N GLN A 137 3.13 -7.30 -13.86
CA GLN A 137 2.58 -6.64 -15.04
C GLN A 137 3.10 -5.21 -15.20
N CYS A 138 3.66 -4.62 -14.15
CA CYS A 138 4.35 -3.34 -14.24
C CYS A 138 5.62 -3.43 -15.11
N ASN A 139 5.78 -2.43 -15.97
CA ASN A 139 6.98 -2.16 -16.73
C ASN A 139 7.11 -0.63 -16.93
N ASP A 140 8.24 -0.17 -17.48
CA ASP A 140 8.54 1.26 -17.66
C ASP A 140 7.54 2.01 -18.56
N SER A 141 6.68 1.30 -19.31
CA SER A 141 5.61 1.87 -20.14
C SER A 141 4.20 1.73 -19.56
N SER A 142 4.03 1.12 -18.38
CA SER A 142 2.72 0.96 -17.74
C SER A 142 2.10 2.31 -17.34
N CYS A 143 2.93 3.28 -16.94
CA CYS A 143 2.54 4.62 -16.52
C CYS A 143 3.36 5.67 -17.28
N VAL A 144 2.71 6.65 -17.90
CA VAL A 144 3.36 7.68 -18.73
C VAL A 144 4.08 8.72 -17.87
N LYS A 145 3.42 9.18 -16.80
CA LYS A 145 3.91 10.15 -15.81
C LYS A 145 3.47 9.76 -14.40
N GLY A 146 3.99 8.65 -13.90
CA GLY A 146 3.66 8.12 -12.59
C GLY A 146 4.43 6.86 -12.25
N SER A 147 4.31 6.42 -11.01
CA SER A 147 4.88 5.15 -10.55
C SER A 147 3.86 4.03 -10.75
N CYS A 148 4.27 2.93 -11.40
CA CYS A 148 3.44 1.74 -11.53
C CYS A 148 3.41 0.95 -10.22
N TRP A 149 2.22 0.44 -9.87
CA TRP A 149 2.02 -0.53 -8.80
C TRP A 149 0.99 -1.59 -9.26
N GLU A 150 1.12 -2.81 -8.75
CA GLU A 150 0.40 -3.99 -9.25
C GLU A 150 -1.04 -4.09 -8.64
N THR A 151 -2.15 -4.12 -9.45
CA THR A 151 -3.60 -4.05 -9.00
C THR A 151 -4.36 -5.35 -8.68
N LEU A 152 -5.05 -6.15 -9.56
CA LEU A 152 -5.11 -7.68 -9.66
C LEU A 152 -5.25 -7.95 -11.12
N ASN A 153 -4.51 -8.95 -11.60
CA ASN A 153 -4.59 -9.32 -13.00
C ASN A 153 -4.42 -8.05 -13.89
N SER A 154 -3.71 -7.04 -13.37
CA SER A 154 -3.72 -5.64 -13.80
C SER A 154 -2.69 -4.82 -13.01
N THR A 155 -2.47 -3.57 -13.44
CA THR A 155 -1.63 -2.55 -12.80
C THR A 155 -2.43 -1.27 -12.56
N ALA A 156 -1.97 -0.38 -11.69
CA ALA A 156 -2.40 1.02 -11.66
C ALA A 156 -1.19 1.96 -11.52
N CYS A 157 -1.48 3.24 -11.72
CA CYS A 157 -0.47 4.29 -11.72
C CYS A 157 -0.75 5.30 -10.61
N LEU A 158 0.27 5.60 -9.82
CA LEU A 158 0.29 6.75 -8.94
C LEU A 158 0.89 7.92 -9.74
N CYS A 159 0.06 8.84 -10.18
CA CYS A 159 0.49 9.94 -11.04
C CYS A 159 1.37 10.94 -10.30
N THR A 160 2.37 11.46 -11.00
CA THR A 160 3.11 12.65 -10.55
C THR A 160 2.20 13.86 -10.60
N ASP A 161 2.39 14.82 -9.69
CA ASP A 161 1.61 16.07 -9.64
C ASP A 161 1.47 16.71 -11.03
N GLY A 162 0.25 17.11 -11.38
CA GLY A 162 -0.08 17.67 -12.69
C GLY A 162 -0.49 16.66 -13.78
N TYR A 163 -0.58 15.37 -13.47
CA TYR A 163 -1.04 14.32 -14.39
C TYR A 163 -2.19 13.48 -13.83
N GLU A 164 -3.08 13.03 -14.70
CA GLU A 164 -4.25 12.20 -14.38
C GLU A 164 -4.59 11.15 -15.45
N GLY A 165 -5.63 10.35 -15.19
CA GLY A 165 -6.03 9.19 -15.98
C GLY A 165 -5.33 7.90 -15.55
N ASP A 166 -5.90 6.76 -15.95
CA ASP A 166 -5.49 5.42 -15.47
C ASP A 166 -4.01 5.05 -15.70
N LYS A 167 -3.36 5.71 -16.68
CA LYS A 167 -1.93 5.59 -16.98
C LYS A 167 -1.15 6.89 -16.80
N CYS A 168 -1.75 7.90 -16.16
CA CYS A 168 -1.17 9.24 -16.00
C CYS A 168 -0.80 9.88 -17.34
N GLN A 169 -1.66 9.66 -18.34
CA GLN A 169 -1.47 10.08 -19.73
C GLN A 169 -1.99 11.50 -20.01
N THR A 170 -2.85 12.03 -19.15
CA THR A 170 -3.50 13.32 -19.33
C THR A 170 -2.81 14.36 -18.44
N VAL A 171 -2.55 15.55 -18.96
CA VAL A 171 -2.12 16.70 -18.14
C VAL A 171 -3.36 17.29 -17.47
N VAL A 172 -3.27 17.62 -16.17
CA VAL A 172 -4.36 18.28 -15.45
C VAL A 172 -4.48 19.73 -15.94
N ASP A 173 -5.55 20.02 -16.68
CA ASP A 173 -5.88 21.36 -17.12
C ASP A 173 -6.28 22.25 -15.94
N CYS A 174 -5.79 23.49 -15.94
CA CYS A 174 -6.21 24.53 -15.01
C CYS A 174 -7.51 25.21 -15.50
N PRO A 175 -8.47 25.56 -14.61
CA PRO A 175 -9.67 26.28 -15.01
C PRO A 175 -9.35 27.58 -15.76
N PRO A 176 -10.08 27.92 -16.85
CA PRO A 176 -9.79 29.09 -17.65
C PRO A 176 -9.91 30.39 -16.84
N LEU A 177 -8.76 31.05 -16.64
CA LEU A 177 -8.64 32.40 -16.09
C LEU A 177 -9.09 33.41 -17.13
N SER A 178 -10.26 34.01 -16.94
CA SER A 178 -10.72 35.12 -17.80
C SER A 178 -9.74 36.30 -17.77
N GLN A 179 -9.57 36.98 -18.92
CA GLN A 179 -8.95 38.31 -18.95
C GLN A 179 -9.65 39.22 -17.93
N PRO A 180 -8.93 39.97 -17.08
CA PRO A 180 -9.54 40.93 -16.18
C PRO A 180 -10.08 42.13 -16.95
N GLU A 181 -11.18 42.71 -16.48
CA GLU A 181 -11.91 43.78 -17.19
C GLU A 181 -11.14 45.10 -17.31
N ASN A 182 -10.14 45.33 -16.45
CA ASN A 182 -9.31 46.54 -16.40
C ASN A 182 -7.81 46.16 -16.23
N GLY A 183 -7.34 45.25 -17.08
CA GLY A 183 -5.93 44.88 -17.16
C GLY A 183 -5.62 43.75 -18.14
N ASP A 184 -4.32 43.45 -18.26
CA ASP A 184 -3.75 42.37 -19.05
C ASP A 184 -3.48 41.13 -18.18
N LEU A 185 -3.96 39.96 -18.60
CA LEU A 185 -3.45 38.65 -18.19
C LEU A 185 -2.51 38.10 -19.28
N LYS A 186 -1.25 37.82 -18.92
CA LYS A 186 -0.23 37.25 -19.82
C LYS A 186 0.37 35.98 -19.21
N CYS A 187 0.14 34.86 -19.87
CA CYS A 187 0.60 33.53 -19.47
C CYS A 187 1.71 33.02 -20.41
N THR A 188 2.61 32.19 -19.88
CA THR A 188 3.82 31.75 -20.61
C THR A 188 3.55 30.79 -21.76
N GLN A 189 2.56 29.90 -21.65
CA GLN A 189 2.13 28.93 -22.67
C GLN A 189 0.64 28.62 -22.48
N GLY A 190 -0.18 28.67 -23.54
CA GLY A 190 -1.57 28.16 -23.59
C GLY A 190 -2.64 28.77 -22.65
N GLY A 191 -2.25 29.29 -21.49
CA GLY A 191 -3.11 29.67 -20.37
C GLY A 191 -3.40 28.51 -19.41
N TRP A 192 -3.62 27.30 -19.95
CA TRP A 192 -4.41 26.26 -19.28
C TRP A 192 -3.65 25.00 -18.87
N GLU A 193 -2.38 24.86 -19.26
CA GLU A 193 -1.61 23.65 -19.02
C GLU A 193 -0.86 23.67 -17.67
N PHE A 194 -0.53 22.50 -17.13
CA PHE A 194 0.32 22.37 -15.94
C PHE A 194 1.65 23.11 -16.11
N ASN A 195 2.14 23.75 -15.04
CA ASN A 195 3.33 24.62 -15.02
C ASN A 195 3.21 25.94 -15.84
N THR A 196 2.01 26.32 -16.30
CA THR A 196 1.78 27.66 -16.84
C THR A 196 1.99 28.72 -15.77
N THR A 197 2.84 29.72 -16.05
CA THR A 197 2.98 30.91 -15.21
C THR A 197 2.19 32.06 -15.83
N CYS A 198 1.24 32.61 -15.08
CA CYS A 198 0.44 33.75 -15.48
C CYS A 198 0.79 35.00 -14.66
N SER A 199 1.06 36.10 -15.37
CA SER A 199 1.29 37.43 -14.81
C SER A 199 0.11 38.35 -15.10
N PHE A 200 -0.28 39.13 -14.11
CA PHE A 200 -1.34 40.12 -14.22
C PHE A 200 -0.73 41.52 -14.21
N LYS A 201 -1.26 42.42 -15.04
CA LYS A 201 -0.91 43.83 -15.05
C LYS A 201 -2.20 44.65 -15.13
N CYS A 202 -2.44 45.55 -14.18
CA CYS A 202 -3.57 46.47 -14.28
C CYS A 202 -3.32 47.54 -15.34
N ASP A 203 -4.41 48.05 -15.90
CA ASP A 203 -4.39 49.27 -16.71
C ASP A 203 -3.98 50.50 -15.87
N PRO A 204 -3.51 51.59 -16.49
CA PRO A 204 -3.27 52.84 -15.78
C PRO A 204 -4.48 53.27 -14.94
N GLU A 205 -4.24 53.86 -13.77
CA GLU A 205 -5.24 54.22 -12.75
C GLU A 205 -5.84 53.04 -11.95
N PHE A 206 -5.70 51.80 -12.42
CA PHE A 206 -6.10 50.59 -11.67
C PHE A 206 -4.91 49.96 -10.92
N ASN A 207 -5.19 49.36 -9.76
CA ASN A 207 -4.20 48.65 -8.95
C ASN A 207 -4.66 47.22 -8.68
N ILE A 208 -3.70 46.29 -8.59
CA ILE A 208 -3.97 44.92 -8.16
C ILE A 208 -4.37 44.96 -6.69
N ILE A 209 -5.66 44.85 -6.40
CA ILE A 209 -6.16 44.69 -5.04
C ILE A 209 -5.91 43.23 -4.62
N PRO A 210 -5.09 42.96 -3.58
CA PRO A 210 -4.97 41.62 -3.05
C PRO A 210 -6.35 41.17 -2.56
N ARG A 211 -6.87 40.07 -3.10
CA ARG A 211 -8.27 39.61 -3.03
C ARG A 211 -8.82 39.33 -1.61
N TYR A 212 -8.08 39.66 -0.56
CA TYR A 212 -8.38 39.32 0.84
C TYR A 212 -8.96 40.46 1.69
N TYR A 213 -8.62 41.73 1.46
CA TYR A 213 -9.02 42.80 2.39
C TYR A 213 -10.46 43.32 2.22
N ILE A 214 -10.99 43.36 0.99
CA ILE A 214 -12.37 43.83 0.75
C ILE A 214 -13.39 42.68 0.97
N ILE A 215 -13.00 41.45 0.66
CA ILE A 215 -13.84 40.25 0.86
C ILE A 215 -14.17 40.05 2.36
N ALA A 216 -13.26 40.38 3.27
CA ALA A 216 -13.45 40.23 4.72
C ALA A 216 -14.66 41.00 5.30
N TYR A 217 -15.06 42.12 4.68
CA TYR A 217 -16.22 42.91 5.15
C TYR A 217 -17.57 42.40 4.65
N VAL A 218 -17.61 41.58 3.60
CA VAL A 218 -18.86 41.08 2.97
C VAL A 218 -19.01 39.56 3.13
N PHE A 219 -17.91 38.81 3.21
CA PHE A 219 -17.89 37.34 3.25
C PHE A 219 -17.49 36.76 4.63
N ASN A 220 -17.96 37.35 5.74
CA ASN A 220 -18.02 36.65 7.04
C ASN A 220 -19.01 35.44 7.05
N LEU A 221 -19.43 34.96 5.87
CA LEU A 221 -20.43 33.91 5.68
C LEU A 221 -19.96 32.74 4.79
N PHE A 222 -18.99 32.93 3.89
CA PHE A 222 -18.53 31.87 2.98
C PHE A 222 -17.03 31.96 2.70
N ALA A 223 -16.22 31.50 3.65
CA ALA A 223 -14.90 30.96 3.31
C ALA A 223 -15.10 29.67 2.48
N PRO A 224 -14.24 29.36 1.49
CA PRO A 224 -14.22 28.04 0.90
C PRO A 224 -13.96 27.00 2.02
N PRO A 225 -14.68 25.87 2.06
CA PRO A 225 -14.47 24.88 3.10
C PRO A 225 -13.02 24.40 3.04
N ALA A 226 -12.34 24.41 4.18
CA ALA A 226 -10.97 23.94 4.26
C ALA A 226 -10.91 22.48 3.80
N VAL A 227 -9.99 22.18 2.86
CA VAL A 227 -9.75 20.81 2.39
C VAL A 227 -9.55 19.91 3.61
N GLN A 228 -10.39 18.89 3.75
CA GLN A 228 -10.50 18.07 4.95
C GLN A 228 -10.14 16.62 4.62
N CYS A 229 -9.22 16.05 5.40
CA CYS A 229 -8.84 14.65 5.24
C CYS A 229 -9.83 13.71 5.97
N PRO A 230 -9.94 12.44 5.54
CA PRO A 230 -10.76 11.44 6.22
C PRO A 230 -10.40 11.31 7.72
N PRO A 231 -11.39 11.22 8.62
CA PRO A 231 -11.16 11.05 10.05
C PRO A 231 -10.24 9.86 10.37
N LEU A 232 -9.09 10.14 10.98
CA LEU A 232 -8.17 9.09 11.43
C LEU A 232 -8.79 8.25 12.56
N PRO A 233 -8.91 6.92 12.39
CA PRO A 233 -9.38 6.04 13.47
C PRO A 233 -8.34 6.03 14.61
N GLN A 234 -8.80 5.89 15.86
CA GLN A 234 -7.89 5.77 17.01
C GLN A 234 -7.01 4.50 16.90
N PRO A 235 -5.70 4.59 17.17
CA PRO A 235 -4.84 3.42 17.25
C PRO A 235 -5.27 2.50 18.40
N SER A 236 -5.46 1.21 18.11
CA SER A 236 -5.49 0.19 19.15
C SER A 236 -4.20 0.29 19.99
N ASN A 237 -4.33 0.47 21.31
CA ASN A 237 -3.22 0.64 22.24
C ASN A 237 -2.29 1.84 21.95
N GLY A 238 -2.85 2.93 21.42
CA GLY A 238 -2.18 4.22 21.31
C GLY A 238 -3.16 5.37 21.24
N ASN A 239 -2.63 6.58 21.05
CA ASN A 239 -3.40 7.78 20.75
C ASN A 239 -2.71 8.59 19.64
N TYR A 240 -3.34 9.69 19.26
CA TYR A 240 -2.72 10.72 18.43
C TYR A 240 -3.12 12.12 18.86
N SER A 241 -2.29 13.09 18.51
CA SER A 241 -2.58 14.52 18.61
C SER A 241 -2.29 15.20 17.27
N CYS A 242 -3.22 16.03 16.82
CA CYS A 242 -3.08 16.77 15.55
C CYS A 242 -2.76 18.24 15.81
N SER A 243 -1.96 18.86 14.94
CA SER A 243 -1.58 20.27 15.04
C SER A 243 -2.73 21.26 14.82
N LYS A 244 -3.84 20.79 14.21
CA LYS A 244 -5.08 21.55 14.03
C LYS A 244 -6.29 20.65 14.27
N GLU A 245 -7.32 21.22 14.90
CA GLU A 245 -8.65 20.59 14.98
C GLU A 245 -9.27 20.42 13.59
N GLY A 246 -10.21 19.48 13.46
CA GLY A 246 -10.94 19.22 12.21
C GLY A 246 -10.18 18.43 11.12
N GLN A 247 -8.90 18.09 11.31
CA GLN A 247 -8.10 17.28 10.35
C GLN A 247 -8.06 17.87 8.92
N ILE A 248 -7.89 19.19 8.86
CA ILE A 248 -7.83 19.98 7.62
C ILE A 248 -6.41 20.04 7.01
N PHE A 249 -6.31 20.58 5.79
CA PHE A 249 -5.06 20.75 5.05
C PHE A 249 -3.91 21.31 5.89
N ASN A 250 -2.74 20.68 5.72
CA ASN A 250 -1.52 20.96 6.47
C ASN A 250 -1.73 20.88 8.00
N SER A 251 -2.65 20.01 8.45
CA SER A 251 -2.68 19.47 9.81
C SER A 251 -1.81 18.22 9.84
N THR A 252 -0.94 18.11 10.85
CA THR A 252 -0.06 16.96 11.05
C THR A 252 -0.48 16.26 12.34
N CYS A 253 -0.82 14.98 12.23
CA CYS A 253 -1.21 14.13 13.35
C CYS A 253 -0.04 13.25 13.76
N HIS A 254 0.45 13.46 14.98
CA HIS A 254 1.51 12.68 15.61
C HIS A 254 0.89 11.56 16.44
N PHE A 255 1.38 10.34 16.25
CA PHE A 255 0.91 9.17 16.98
C PHE A 255 1.81 8.87 18.18
N LYS A 256 1.26 8.21 19.20
CA LYS A 256 2.01 7.70 20.34
C LYS A 256 1.37 6.42 20.87
N CYS A 257 2.17 5.37 21.01
CA CYS A 257 1.70 4.12 21.60
C CYS A 257 1.63 4.23 23.13
N HIS A 258 0.73 3.46 23.74
CA HIS A 258 0.65 3.33 25.19
C HIS A 258 1.87 2.58 25.75
N LEU A 259 2.13 2.74 27.05
CA LEU A 259 3.22 2.05 27.75
C LEU A 259 3.14 0.53 27.53
N GLY A 260 4.27 -0.09 27.14
CA GLY A 260 4.35 -1.51 26.79
C GLY A 260 4.15 -1.84 25.31
N PHE A 261 3.77 -0.86 24.48
CA PHE A 261 3.55 -1.03 23.04
C PHE A 261 4.57 -0.23 22.22
N PHE A 262 5.10 -0.83 21.15
CA PHE A 262 5.98 -0.17 20.19
C PHE A 262 5.26 0.12 18.88
N MET A 263 5.75 1.14 18.16
CA MET A 263 5.12 1.65 16.95
C MET A 263 5.72 1.01 15.69
N ILE A 264 4.86 0.60 14.76
CA ILE A 264 5.22 0.15 13.42
C ILE A 264 4.56 1.11 12.40
N GLY A 265 5.38 1.76 11.58
CA GLY A 265 4.97 2.77 10.59
C GLY A 265 5.42 4.19 10.94
N SER A 266 4.93 5.17 10.20
CA SER A 266 5.29 6.59 10.39
C SER A 266 4.69 7.17 11.66
N SER A 267 5.50 7.82 12.49
CA SER A 267 5.06 8.47 13.74
C SER A 267 4.26 9.76 13.54
N ALA A 268 4.16 10.25 12.30
CA ALA A 268 3.32 11.37 11.92
C ALA A 268 2.77 11.21 10.51
N VAL A 269 1.58 11.75 10.26
CA VAL A 269 0.97 11.90 8.92
C VAL A 269 0.43 13.33 8.77
N THR A 270 0.52 13.89 7.56
CA THR A 270 0.06 15.25 7.26
C THR A 270 -1.05 15.22 6.23
N CYS A 271 -2.07 16.07 6.40
CA CYS A 271 -3.16 16.20 5.44
C CYS A 271 -2.69 17.03 4.23
N ALA A 272 -2.57 16.39 3.07
CA ALA A 272 -2.08 17.01 1.83
C ALA A 272 -3.16 17.81 1.10
N ALA A 273 -2.76 18.59 0.09
CA ALA A 273 -3.66 19.49 -0.65
C ALA A 273 -4.76 18.77 -1.44
N ASN A 274 -4.58 17.48 -1.73
CA ASN A 274 -5.55 16.60 -2.38
C ASN A 274 -6.59 15.99 -1.41
N GLY A 275 -6.56 16.34 -0.12
CA GLY A 275 -7.48 15.79 0.89
C GLY A 275 -7.12 14.37 1.37
N HIS A 276 -5.92 13.85 1.07
CA HIS A 276 -5.43 12.59 1.58
C HIS A 276 -4.28 12.77 2.58
N TRP A 277 -4.09 11.78 3.46
CA TRP A 277 -2.95 11.72 4.37
C TRP A 277 -1.68 11.31 3.63
N THR A 278 -0.53 11.89 3.99
CA THR A 278 0.79 11.53 3.43
C THR A 278 1.25 10.09 3.72
N GLY A 279 0.51 9.34 4.54
CA GLY A 279 0.77 7.93 4.83
C GLY A 279 -0.34 7.30 5.67
N PRO A 280 -0.31 5.98 5.85
CA PRO A 280 -1.25 5.26 6.70
C PRO A 280 -1.01 5.51 8.19
N ARG A 281 -2.05 5.28 9.01
CA ARG A 281 -1.93 5.26 10.48
C ARG A 281 -0.95 4.16 10.93
N PRO A 282 0.01 4.43 11.83
CA PRO A 282 0.89 3.42 12.39
C PRO A 282 0.17 2.48 13.37
N VAL A 283 0.69 1.27 13.55
CA VAL A 283 0.18 0.24 14.45
C VAL A 283 0.98 0.23 15.76
N CYS A 284 0.30 0.06 16.89
CA CYS A 284 0.92 -0.13 18.20
C CYS A 284 0.76 -1.59 18.64
N THR A 285 1.87 -2.28 18.87
CA THR A 285 1.91 -3.72 19.20
C THR A 285 2.72 -3.96 20.48
N SER A 286 2.31 -4.93 21.31
CA SER A 286 2.93 -5.21 22.61
C SER A 286 4.10 -6.18 22.51
N ASN A 287 5.09 -6.01 23.38
CA ASN A 287 6.20 -6.96 23.55
C ASN A 287 5.84 -8.20 24.42
N TYR A 288 4.57 -8.42 24.72
CA TYR A 288 4.12 -9.55 25.55
C TYR A 288 3.55 -10.68 24.72
N ILE A 289 4.30 -11.76 24.64
CA ILE A 289 3.78 -13.10 24.34
C ILE A 289 2.62 -13.37 25.31
N SER A 290 1.50 -13.86 24.80
CA SER A 290 0.36 -14.27 25.60
C SER A 290 0.75 -15.41 26.55
N ALA A 291 0.93 -15.09 27.82
CA ALA A 291 0.93 -16.08 28.89
C ALA A 291 -0.46 -16.71 28.92
N ILE A 292 -0.60 -17.89 28.30
CA ILE A 292 -1.84 -18.66 28.27
C ILE A 292 -2.27 -18.93 29.71
N SER A 293 -3.54 -18.65 30.00
CA SER A 293 -4.16 -18.93 31.30
C SER A 293 -4.02 -20.41 31.64
N MET A 294 -3.22 -20.73 32.67
CA MET A 294 -3.32 -22.04 33.32
C MET A 294 -4.67 -22.12 34.03
N ASN A 295 -5.41 -23.20 33.74
CA ASN A 295 -6.76 -23.45 34.23
C ASN A 295 -6.92 -23.23 35.74
N ASP A 296 -8.01 -22.57 36.12
CA ASP A 296 -8.77 -23.01 37.30
C ASP A 296 -9.26 -24.45 37.07
N ARG A 297 -8.75 -25.39 37.87
CA ARG A 297 -9.44 -26.66 38.18
C ARG A 297 -8.84 -27.33 39.41
N GLN A 298 -9.46 -27.07 40.56
CA GLN A 298 -9.71 -28.06 41.61
C GLN A 298 -11.22 -28.24 41.74
#